data_AF-A0ABD3MR04-F1
#
_entry.id   AF-A0ABD3MR04-F1
#
_cell.length_a   1.000
_cell.length_b   1.000
_cell.length_c   1.000
_cell.angle_alpha   90.00
_cell.angle_beta   90.00
_cell.angle_gamma   90.00
#
_symmetry.space_group_name_H-M   'P 1'
#
loop_
_entity.id
_entity.type
_entity.pdbx_description
1 polymer ?
#
loop_
_entity_poly.entity_id
_entity_poly.type
_entity_poly.pdbx_seq_one_letter_code
_entity_poly.pdbx_strand_id
1 'polypeptide(L)'
;MQKTKPIKNRQPQIAPVLLGLVVFACVIISPMIVENKWLHSYTEMITSMSISSISSGSVLHHTVILTADEEYALQLYMYKQRTAHIQNASDVVQFMKVYDSFIDSNDALMTNPNGRSFIEANESEKEELLQPYYNLSGSNLVYGSLRDVVQLFNASGGIKRHVYLAHFNENWGLFSDPVLNRTVNWGKWSGHYQGFNDDLWWYLNHTNLSAIVTVQHQWLDHPKVISMPLGSKSPDTLVLEVNKPMVNRSTLLLIAQSDFGDRNAIAERVIANFNGTIRNRYKEEGTNFFDLLRDAKFHLCPSGLGMDSYRTYETIAMGTIPVMEKLGRRDGWYRTYDKLPVLWVDHFDNVTPALLEEQYPRIISKAREYEFERLTQQWWLDLIKRYRFDPPPQVEEVEMQYPPMRRRR
;
A
#
# COMPACT_ATOMS: atom_id res chain seq x y z
N MET A 1 -9.71 9.25 69.69
CA MET A 1 -10.55 9.60 70.84
C MET A 1 -11.52 10.70 70.43
N GLN A 2 -12.78 10.54 70.86
CA GLN A 2 -13.97 11.29 70.46
C GLN A 2 -14.12 12.66 71.17
N LYS A 3 -14.79 13.60 70.45
CA LYS A 3 -15.74 14.66 70.91
C LYS A 3 -15.16 15.77 71.81
N THR A 4 -15.52 17.05 71.70
CA THR A 4 -16.87 17.67 71.79
C THR A 4 -16.88 19.15 71.31
N LYS A 5 -18.05 19.64 70.83
CA LYS A 5 -18.43 21.08 70.67
C LYS A 5 -18.99 21.65 72.01
N PRO A 6 -19.20 22.98 72.20
CA PRO A 6 -20.47 23.69 71.84
C PRO A 6 -20.30 25.17 71.37
N ILE A 7 -21.01 25.73 70.38
CA ILE A 7 -22.34 26.42 70.28
C ILE A 7 -22.58 27.69 71.17
N LYS A 8 -22.79 28.87 70.54
CA LYS A 8 -23.99 29.79 70.60
C LYS A 8 -23.65 31.20 70.03
N ASN A 9 -24.24 31.62 68.89
CA ASN A 9 -25.50 32.40 68.69
C ASN A 9 -25.38 33.93 68.82
N ARG A 10 -25.62 34.71 67.74
CA ARG A 10 -26.86 35.52 67.51
C ARG A 10 -26.79 36.40 66.23
N GLN A 11 -27.94 36.43 65.56
CA GLN A 11 -28.40 37.24 64.40
C GLN A 11 -28.75 38.72 64.80
N PRO A 12 -28.99 39.65 63.85
CA PRO A 12 -30.26 39.82 63.07
C PRO A 12 -30.03 40.10 61.55
N GLN A 13 -30.70 39.46 60.57
CA GLN A 13 -32.06 39.67 60.03
C GLN A 13 -32.47 41.14 59.75
N ILE A 14 -32.60 41.53 58.47
CA ILE A 14 -33.83 42.06 57.81
C ILE A 14 -33.78 41.75 56.29
N ALA A 15 -34.89 41.24 55.72
CA ALA A 15 -35.23 41.12 54.29
C ALA A 15 -36.58 41.87 54.08
N PRO A 16 -37.41 41.71 53.01
CA PRO A 16 -37.25 41.36 51.59
C PRO A 16 -38.11 42.27 50.64
N VAL A 17 -38.03 42.12 49.31
CA VAL A 17 -39.14 42.25 48.31
C VAL A 17 -38.66 41.52 47.02
N LEU A 18 -39.05 40.26 46.70
CA LEU A 18 -40.26 39.74 46.01
C LEU A 18 -40.61 40.46 44.68
N LEU A 19 -40.96 39.85 43.54
CA LEU A 19 -41.37 38.48 43.19
C LEU A 19 -41.47 38.41 41.64
N GLY A 20 -41.36 37.21 41.04
CA GLY A 20 -41.99 36.94 39.74
C GLY A 20 -41.36 35.83 38.91
N LEU A 21 -41.61 34.56 39.28
CA LEU A 21 -41.40 33.36 38.45
C LEU A 21 -42.71 32.55 38.47
N VAL A 22 -43.18 32.10 37.30
CA VAL A 22 -44.09 30.95 37.05
C VAL A 22 -43.67 30.43 35.65
N VAL A 23 -42.85 29.38 35.46
CA VAL A 23 -42.97 27.90 35.65
C VAL A 23 -43.78 27.19 34.53
N PHE A 24 -43.18 26.06 34.06
CA PHE A 24 -43.61 24.97 33.16
C PHE A 24 -43.30 25.16 31.66
N ALA A 25 -42.70 24.21 30.91
CA ALA A 25 -42.63 22.76 31.08
C ALA A 25 -41.35 22.13 30.47
N CYS A 26 -41.01 20.94 30.99
CA CYS A 26 -40.00 20.04 30.47
C CYS A 26 -40.43 19.37 29.16
N VAL A 27 -39.56 19.36 28.16
CA VAL A 27 -39.44 18.25 27.19
C VAL A 27 -37.96 17.91 27.06
N ILE A 28 -37.65 16.65 27.33
CA ILE A 28 -36.33 16.04 27.26
C ILE A 28 -35.97 15.83 25.79
N ILE A 29 -34.88 16.43 25.30
CA ILE A 29 -34.15 15.98 24.11
C ILE A 29 -32.65 16.04 24.43
N SER A 30 -32.02 14.87 24.47
CA SER A 30 -30.56 14.70 24.57
C SER A 30 -29.84 15.31 23.36
N PRO A 31 -28.63 15.89 23.54
CA PRO A 31 -27.67 15.99 22.45
C PRO A 31 -26.42 15.15 22.78
N MET A 32 -26.28 14.01 22.09
CA MET A 32 -24.97 13.40 21.81
C MET A 32 -24.80 13.37 20.30
N ILE A 33 -24.27 14.47 19.75
CA ILE A 33 -23.62 14.49 18.45
C ILE A 33 -22.26 15.14 18.72
N VAL A 34 -21.23 14.30 18.81
CA VAL A 34 -19.84 14.76 18.81
C VAL A 34 -19.44 14.99 17.35
N GLU A 35 -18.97 16.21 17.10
CA GLU A 35 -18.71 16.80 15.80
C GLU A 35 -17.57 16.10 15.03
N ASN A 36 -17.84 15.82 13.76
CA ASN A 36 -16.84 15.51 12.73
C ASN A 36 -16.06 16.77 12.36
N LYS A 37 -14.89 16.97 12.97
CA LYS A 37 -13.89 17.95 12.52
C LYS A 37 -13.01 17.36 11.42
N TRP A 38 -13.51 17.26 10.18
CA TRP A 38 -12.67 16.99 8.99
C TRP A 38 -13.29 17.47 7.66
N LEU A 39 -14.02 18.60 7.64
CA LEU A 39 -14.61 19.07 6.39
C LEU A 39 -14.70 20.59 6.16
N HIS A 40 -13.90 21.43 6.83
CA HIS A 40 -13.85 22.88 6.56
C HIS A 40 -12.41 23.41 6.48
N SER A 41 -11.73 23.16 5.34
CA SER A 41 -10.50 23.87 4.97
C SER A 41 -10.29 24.03 3.45
N TYR A 42 -11.28 23.73 2.60
CA TYR A 42 -11.07 23.71 1.14
C TYR A 42 -11.75 24.83 0.34
N THR A 43 -12.24 25.90 0.99
CA THR A 43 -12.99 26.96 0.31
C THR A 43 -12.40 28.37 0.35
N GLU A 44 -11.20 28.58 0.91
CA GLU A 44 -10.60 29.95 0.99
C GLU A 44 -9.27 30.14 0.24
N MET A 45 -8.95 29.28 -0.74
CA MET A 45 -7.76 29.47 -1.58
C MET A 45 -8.06 29.60 -3.09
N ILE A 46 -9.20 30.20 -3.45
CA ILE A 46 -9.49 30.64 -4.83
C ILE A 46 -10.12 32.03 -4.79
N THR A 47 -9.32 33.05 -4.50
CA THR A 47 -9.65 34.45 -4.78
C THR A 47 -8.37 35.23 -5.09
N SER A 48 -7.76 34.92 -6.24
CA SER A 48 -6.96 35.88 -7.04
C SER A 48 -6.46 35.23 -8.33
N MET A 49 -7.36 34.66 -9.13
CA MET A 49 -7.05 34.40 -10.54
C MET A 49 -8.22 34.90 -11.38
N SER A 50 -7.94 35.94 -12.15
CA SER A 50 -8.88 36.59 -13.07
C SER A 50 -9.33 35.59 -14.13
N ILE A 51 -10.56 35.08 -14.00
CA ILE A 51 -11.18 34.22 -15.02
C ILE A 51 -11.74 35.12 -16.11
N SER A 52 -11.09 35.12 -17.28
CA SER A 52 -11.73 35.49 -18.53
C SER A 52 -12.21 34.22 -19.24
N SER A 53 -13.41 34.30 -19.79
CA SER A 53 -14.26 33.22 -20.31
C SER A 53 -13.58 32.22 -21.26
N ILE A 54 -13.79 30.93 -21.03
CA ILE A 54 -13.42 29.84 -21.95
C ILE A 54 -14.64 29.42 -22.78
N SER A 55 -14.49 29.45 -24.10
CA SER A 55 -15.26 28.65 -25.05
C SER A 55 -14.56 27.30 -25.28
N SER A 56 -15.35 26.25 -25.40
CA SER A 56 -15.06 24.84 -25.67
C SER A 56 -13.74 24.46 -26.36
N GLY A 57 -13.06 23.44 -25.82
CA GLY A 57 -12.36 22.44 -26.62
C GLY A 57 -10.84 22.57 -26.77
N SER A 58 -10.10 22.58 -25.66
CA SER A 58 -8.66 22.22 -25.67
C SER A 58 -8.23 21.79 -24.27
N VAL A 59 -7.72 20.56 -24.12
CA VAL A 59 -6.99 20.17 -22.90
C VAL A 59 -5.69 20.96 -22.91
N LEU A 60 -5.65 22.05 -22.14
CA LEU A 60 -4.42 22.80 -21.90
C LEU A 60 -3.49 21.88 -21.09
N HIS A 61 -2.52 21.25 -21.76
CA HIS A 61 -1.37 20.67 -21.10
C HIS A 61 -0.57 21.81 -20.46
N HIS A 62 -0.87 22.16 -19.21
CA HIS A 62 -0.02 23.05 -18.45
C HIS A 62 1.33 22.34 -18.23
N THR A 63 2.35 22.79 -18.97
CA THR A 63 3.73 22.37 -18.75
C THR A 63 4.17 22.87 -17.38
N VAL A 64 4.50 21.95 -16.48
CA VAL A 64 5.09 22.29 -15.18
C VAL A 64 6.55 22.62 -15.45
N ILE A 65 6.92 23.90 -15.29
CA ILE A 65 8.30 24.37 -15.40
C ILE A 65 8.74 24.75 -13.99
N LEU A 66 9.83 24.15 -13.52
CA LEU A 66 10.44 24.47 -12.23
C LEU A 66 11.77 25.17 -12.47
N THR A 67 12.04 26.19 -11.67
CA THR A 67 13.39 26.75 -11.55
C THR A 67 14.33 25.75 -10.85
N ALA A 68 15.64 25.94 -10.99
CA ALA A 68 16.62 25.07 -10.31
C ALA A 68 16.46 25.10 -8.78
N ASP A 69 16.13 26.26 -8.21
CA ASP A 69 15.90 26.42 -6.76
C ASP A 69 14.63 25.69 -6.30
N GLU A 70 13.55 25.73 -7.09
CA GLU A 70 12.32 24.99 -6.81
C GLU A 70 12.53 23.48 -6.92
N GLU A 71 13.23 23.02 -7.96
CA GLU A 71 13.63 21.61 -8.11
C GLU A 71 14.41 21.14 -6.87
N TYR A 72 15.44 21.90 -6.48
CA TYR A 72 16.27 21.59 -5.32
C TYR A 72 15.46 21.57 -4.02
N ALA A 73 14.55 22.54 -3.82
CA ALA A 73 13.71 22.60 -2.63
C ALA A 73 12.76 21.39 -2.51
N LEU A 74 12.17 20.94 -3.62
CA LEU A 74 11.31 19.76 -3.66
C LEU A 74 12.11 18.47 -3.43
N GLN A 75 13.28 18.34 -4.07
CA GLN A 75 14.20 17.22 -3.81
C GLN A 75 14.64 17.17 -2.35
N LEU A 76 15.00 18.31 -1.76
CA LEU A 76 15.39 18.42 -0.35
C LEU A 76 14.24 18.04 0.59
N TYR A 77 13.01 18.44 0.27
CA TYR A 77 11.83 18.02 1.02
C TYR A 77 11.67 16.49 0.97
N MET A 78 11.66 15.90 -0.21
CA MET A 78 11.53 14.44 -0.36
C MET A 78 12.68 13.70 0.35
N TYR A 79 13.91 14.21 0.25
CA TYR A 79 15.08 13.69 0.97
C TYR A 79 14.84 13.65 2.47
N LYS A 80 14.42 14.78 3.07
CA LYS A 80 14.13 14.86 4.51
C LYS A 80 13.01 13.90 4.94
N GLN A 81 11.96 13.76 4.12
CA GLN A 81 10.88 12.80 4.41
C GLN A 81 11.39 11.36 4.43
N ARG A 82 12.12 10.94 3.39
CA ARG A 82 12.65 9.56 3.32
C ARG A 82 13.65 9.26 4.43
N THR A 83 14.61 10.15 4.67
CA THR A 83 15.63 9.92 5.70
C THR A 83 14.98 9.88 7.08
N ALA A 84 14.02 10.76 7.40
CA ALA A 84 13.32 10.70 8.68
C ALA A 84 12.64 9.34 8.98
N HIS A 85 12.28 8.57 7.95
CA HIS A 85 11.65 7.26 8.08
C HIS A 85 12.63 6.08 8.00
N ILE A 86 13.81 6.23 7.39
CA ILE A 86 14.79 5.15 7.18
C ILE A 86 16.06 5.48 7.97
N GLN A 87 16.04 5.19 9.27
CA GLN A 87 17.14 5.49 10.19
C GLN A 87 17.94 4.23 10.57
N ASN A 88 17.28 3.07 10.57
CA ASN A 88 17.85 1.79 10.99
C ASN A 88 17.46 0.68 10.00
N ALA A 89 18.22 -0.41 10.01
CA ALA A 89 17.94 -1.56 9.15
C ALA A 89 16.57 -2.21 9.44
N SER A 90 16.06 -2.07 10.67
CA SER A 90 14.71 -2.51 11.05
C SER A 90 13.59 -1.66 10.46
N ASP A 91 13.89 -0.44 10.02
CA ASP A 91 12.91 0.44 9.38
C ASP A 91 12.70 0.01 7.94
N VAL A 92 13.72 -0.54 7.29
CA VAL A 92 13.66 -0.94 5.88
C VAL A 92 12.72 -2.13 5.70
N VAL A 93 11.80 -2.02 4.73
CA VAL A 93 10.92 -3.14 4.36
C VAL A 93 11.79 -4.34 3.95
N GLN A 94 11.49 -5.49 4.53
CA GLN A 94 11.87 -6.80 4.03
C GLN A 94 10.65 -7.70 4.15
N PHE A 95 10.07 -8.10 3.02
CA PHE A 95 8.76 -8.76 2.99
C PHE A 95 8.68 -9.99 3.91
N MET A 96 9.73 -10.83 3.95
CA MET A 96 9.77 -11.99 4.86
C MET A 96 9.77 -11.58 6.34
N LYS A 97 10.49 -10.53 6.74
CA LYS A 97 10.45 -10.06 8.13
C LYS A 97 9.05 -9.58 8.54
N VAL A 98 8.30 -8.97 7.62
CA VAL A 98 6.89 -8.62 7.86
C VAL A 98 6.06 -9.87 8.09
N TYR A 99 6.21 -10.88 7.22
CA TYR A 99 5.53 -12.17 7.34
C TYR A 99 5.86 -12.88 8.67
N ASP A 100 7.14 -13.04 8.97
CA ASP A 100 7.66 -13.73 10.16
C ASP A 100 7.21 -13.03 11.45
N SER A 101 7.11 -11.68 11.46
CA SER A 101 6.59 -10.91 12.60
C SER A 101 5.18 -11.32 13.01
N PHE A 102 4.39 -11.87 12.08
CA PHE A 102 3.06 -12.37 12.35
C PHE A 102 3.04 -13.88 12.62
N ILE A 103 3.78 -14.67 11.84
CA ILE A 103 3.74 -16.14 11.95
C ILE A 103 4.46 -16.62 13.22
N ASP A 104 5.62 -16.06 13.55
CA ASP A 104 6.44 -16.51 14.69
C ASP A 104 5.83 -16.17 16.06
N SER A 105 4.85 -15.26 16.08
CA SER A 105 4.17 -14.84 17.30
C SER A 105 3.20 -15.90 17.87
N ASN A 106 3.00 -17.03 17.18
CA ASN A 106 1.94 -18.03 17.45
C ASN A 106 0.51 -17.45 17.48
N ASP A 107 0.34 -16.20 17.03
CA ASP A 107 -0.95 -15.51 16.95
C ASP A 107 -1.61 -15.72 15.58
N ALA A 108 -1.11 -16.63 14.72
CA ALA A 108 -1.68 -16.91 13.40
C ALA A 108 -2.30 -18.31 13.34
N LEU A 109 -3.51 -18.42 12.79
CA LEU A 109 -4.19 -19.69 12.55
C LEU A 109 -3.66 -20.34 11.26
N MET A 110 -2.97 -21.47 11.41
CA MET A 110 -2.58 -22.30 10.27
C MET A 110 -3.78 -23.13 9.80
N THR A 111 -4.10 -23.11 8.51
CA THR A 111 -5.25 -23.88 7.99
C THR A 111 -5.03 -25.38 7.94
N ASN A 112 -3.77 -25.81 8.03
CA ASN A 112 -3.40 -27.20 7.95
C ASN A 112 -2.21 -27.49 8.90
N PRO A 113 -2.45 -27.50 10.22
CA PRO A 113 -1.39 -27.72 11.21
C PRO A 113 -0.81 -29.15 11.16
N ASN A 114 -1.56 -30.11 10.61
CA ASN A 114 -1.21 -31.54 10.59
C ASN A 114 -0.75 -32.04 9.21
N GLY A 115 -0.54 -31.14 8.24
CA GLY A 115 -0.12 -31.48 6.88
C GLY A 115 -1.19 -32.10 5.97
N ARG A 116 -2.47 -32.20 6.38
CA ARG A 116 -3.61 -32.64 5.56
C ARG A 116 -4.58 -31.52 5.17
N SER A 117 -4.88 -31.41 3.88
CA SER A 117 -5.85 -30.43 3.37
C SER A 117 -7.28 -30.71 3.86
N PHE A 118 -8.14 -29.70 3.88
CA PHE A 118 -9.54 -29.85 4.32
C PHE A 118 -10.33 -30.82 3.41
N ILE A 119 -9.96 -30.89 2.13
CA ILE A 119 -10.58 -31.78 1.15
C ILE A 119 -10.25 -33.25 1.45
N GLU A 120 -9.03 -33.51 1.92
CA GLU A 120 -8.52 -34.86 2.18
C GLU A 120 -8.85 -35.36 3.59
N ALA A 121 -9.28 -34.45 4.48
CA ALA A 121 -9.62 -34.75 5.86
C ALA A 121 -10.88 -35.63 5.98
N ASN A 122 -10.87 -36.56 6.94
CA ASN A 122 -12.08 -37.28 7.36
C ASN A 122 -12.99 -36.40 8.23
N GLU A 123 -14.19 -36.86 8.57
CA GLU A 123 -15.17 -36.04 9.31
C GLU A 123 -14.67 -35.56 10.68
N SER A 124 -13.96 -36.41 11.43
CA SER A 124 -13.39 -36.02 12.73
C SER A 124 -12.29 -34.96 12.55
N GLU A 125 -11.47 -35.10 11.52
CA GLU A 125 -10.39 -34.15 11.21
C GLU A 125 -10.98 -32.80 10.74
N LYS A 126 -12.04 -32.81 9.94
CA LYS A 126 -12.75 -31.58 9.54
C LYS A 126 -13.33 -30.86 10.73
N GLU A 127 -13.92 -31.58 11.68
CA GLU A 127 -14.48 -30.98 12.89
C GLU A 127 -13.40 -30.30 13.73
N GLU A 128 -12.21 -30.90 13.83
CA GLU A 128 -11.03 -30.30 14.48
C GLU A 128 -10.55 -29.04 13.74
N LEU A 129 -10.37 -29.12 12.41
CA LEU A 129 -9.93 -27.99 11.59
C LEU A 129 -10.90 -26.80 11.62
N LEU A 130 -12.19 -27.04 11.86
CA LEU A 130 -13.21 -26.00 11.98
C LEU A 130 -13.26 -25.32 13.36
N GLN A 131 -12.77 -25.96 14.44
CA GLN A 131 -12.82 -25.38 15.80
C GLN A 131 -12.21 -23.97 15.88
N PRO A 132 -11.03 -23.69 15.30
CA PRO A 132 -10.47 -22.34 15.31
C PRO A 132 -11.39 -21.32 14.63
N TYR A 133 -12.12 -21.71 13.58
CA TYR A 133 -13.05 -20.83 12.89
C TYR A 133 -14.27 -20.50 13.75
N TYR A 134 -14.74 -21.43 14.60
CA TYR A 134 -15.80 -21.17 15.58
C TYR A 134 -15.35 -20.35 16.80
N ASN A 135 -14.07 -20.34 17.14
CA ASN A 135 -13.54 -19.48 18.21
C ASN A 135 -13.42 -18.02 17.75
N LEU A 136 -14.49 -17.24 17.86
CA LEU A 136 -14.54 -15.84 17.40
C LEU A 136 -13.66 -14.88 18.22
N SER A 137 -13.31 -15.25 19.45
CA SER A 137 -12.36 -14.50 20.30
C SER A 137 -10.90 -14.85 20.05
N GLY A 138 -10.62 -15.87 19.23
CA GLY A 138 -9.26 -16.29 18.88
C GLY A 138 -8.61 -15.38 17.86
N SER A 139 -7.48 -15.82 17.32
CA SER A 139 -6.77 -15.07 16.28
C SER A 139 -7.67 -14.80 15.06
N ASN A 140 -7.52 -13.58 14.55
CA ASN A 140 -8.13 -13.05 13.33
C ASN A 140 -7.09 -12.94 12.20
N LEU A 141 -6.02 -13.73 12.28
CA LEU A 141 -5.00 -13.86 11.27
C LEU A 141 -4.92 -15.32 10.83
N VAL A 142 -5.01 -15.56 9.53
CA VAL A 142 -5.01 -16.92 8.95
C VAL A 142 -3.90 -17.01 7.92
N TYR A 143 -3.24 -18.16 7.83
CA TYR A 143 -2.24 -18.47 6.81
C TYR A 143 -2.31 -19.94 6.39
N GLY A 144 -1.74 -20.24 5.23
CA GLY A 144 -1.77 -21.57 4.61
C GLY A 144 -2.21 -21.51 3.15
N SER A 145 -2.61 -22.65 2.60
CA SER A 145 -3.13 -22.74 1.22
C SER A 145 -4.43 -21.95 1.10
N LEU A 146 -4.53 -21.06 0.10
CA LEU A 146 -5.76 -20.30 -0.16
C LEU A 146 -6.98 -21.23 -0.30
N ARG A 147 -6.79 -22.42 -0.90
CA ARG A 147 -7.88 -23.38 -1.09
C ARG A 147 -8.44 -23.87 0.24
N ASP A 148 -7.57 -24.22 1.19
CA ASP A 148 -7.99 -24.66 2.53
C ASP A 148 -8.63 -23.51 3.31
N VAL A 149 -8.05 -22.29 3.24
CA VAL A 149 -8.59 -21.10 3.90
C VAL A 149 -10.04 -20.85 3.50
N VAL A 150 -10.29 -20.79 2.19
CA VAL A 150 -11.64 -20.54 1.68
C VAL A 150 -12.59 -21.66 2.04
N GLN A 151 -12.16 -22.92 1.93
CA GLN A 151 -13.05 -24.04 2.24
C GLN A 151 -13.43 -24.11 3.72
N LEU A 152 -12.48 -23.89 4.63
CA LEU A 152 -12.75 -23.80 6.06
C LEU A 152 -13.64 -22.60 6.40
N PHE A 153 -13.39 -21.47 5.74
CA PHE A 153 -14.24 -20.29 5.89
C PHE A 153 -15.67 -20.55 5.41
N ASN A 154 -15.86 -21.16 4.23
CA ASN A 154 -17.17 -21.48 3.68
C ASN A 154 -17.90 -22.53 4.55
N ALA A 155 -17.19 -23.58 4.97
CA ALA A 155 -17.76 -24.65 5.81
C ALA A 155 -18.14 -24.17 7.22
N SER A 156 -17.45 -23.16 7.76
CA SER A 156 -17.84 -22.50 9.01
C SER A 156 -18.94 -21.44 8.84
N GLY A 157 -19.49 -21.28 7.63
CA GLY A 157 -20.52 -20.27 7.33
C GLY A 157 -20.00 -18.84 7.25
N GLY A 158 -18.68 -18.66 7.07
CA GLY A 158 -18.05 -17.35 6.90
C GLY A 158 -18.03 -16.49 8.15
N ILE A 159 -18.20 -17.09 9.33
CA ILE A 159 -18.42 -16.36 10.58
C ILE A 159 -17.13 -15.73 11.15
N LYS A 160 -15.95 -16.28 10.83
CA LYS A 160 -14.68 -15.80 11.37
C LYS A 160 -14.18 -14.61 10.57
N ARG A 161 -14.22 -13.43 11.19
CA ARG A 161 -13.51 -12.26 10.66
C ARG A 161 -12.00 -12.49 10.70
N HIS A 162 -11.31 -12.29 9.57
CA HIS A 162 -9.86 -12.43 9.54
C HIS A 162 -9.15 -11.67 8.39
N VAL A 163 -7.84 -11.54 8.55
CA VAL A 163 -6.88 -11.23 7.50
C VAL A 163 -6.21 -12.54 7.07
N TYR A 164 -6.10 -12.76 5.76
CA TYR A 164 -5.33 -13.87 5.19
C TYR A 164 -3.94 -13.39 4.78
N LEU A 165 -2.90 -14.02 5.33
CA LEU A 165 -1.53 -13.88 4.84
C LEU A 165 -1.25 -14.98 3.83
N ALA A 166 -1.12 -14.61 2.57
CA ALA A 166 -0.68 -15.53 1.54
C ALA A 166 0.74 -16.02 1.83
N HIS A 167 1.13 -17.14 1.22
CA HIS A 167 2.53 -17.54 1.22
C HIS A 167 3.37 -16.49 0.49
N PHE A 168 4.35 -15.93 1.19
CA PHE A 168 5.24 -14.91 0.65
C PHE A 168 6.41 -15.56 -0.09
N ASN A 169 6.66 -15.10 -1.32
CA ASN A 169 7.76 -15.56 -2.13
C ASN A 169 8.35 -14.37 -2.92
N GLU A 170 9.68 -14.25 -2.95
CA GLU A 170 10.32 -13.11 -3.62
C GLU A 170 10.06 -13.07 -5.13
N ASN A 171 9.64 -14.18 -5.74
CA ASN A 171 9.53 -14.33 -7.18
C ASN A 171 8.09 -14.32 -7.70
N TRP A 172 7.11 -14.73 -6.88
CA TRP A 172 5.72 -14.86 -7.32
C TRP A 172 4.72 -14.57 -6.21
N GLY A 173 3.64 -13.88 -6.56
CA GLY A 173 2.58 -13.50 -5.65
C GLY A 173 1.36 -14.38 -5.76
N LEU A 174 0.45 -14.24 -4.80
CA LEU A 174 -0.90 -14.76 -4.95
C LEU A 174 -1.60 -14.00 -6.07
N PHE A 175 -2.35 -14.73 -6.90
CA PHE A 175 -3.05 -14.18 -8.06
C PHE A 175 -2.15 -13.60 -9.17
N SER A 176 -0.85 -13.89 -9.19
CA SER A 176 0.02 -13.53 -10.30
C SER A 176 -0.32 -14.32 -11.57
N ASP A 177 -0.29 -13.64 -12.72
CA ASP A 177 -0.25 -14.25 -14.04
C ASP A 177 1.09 -13.93 -14.71
N PRO A 178 1.56 -14.78 -15.64
CA PRO A 178 2.71 -14.48 -16.47
C PRO A 178 2.42 -13.33 -17.43
N VAL A 179 3.37 -12.41 -17.48
CA VAL A 179 3.41 -11.30 -18.41
C VAL A 179 4.37 -11.67 -19.52
N LEU A 180 3.83 -11.79 -20.74
CA LEU A 180 4.59 -12.21 -21.91
C LEU A 180 5.82 -11.31 -22.11
N ASN A 181 6.99 -11.94 -22.33
CA ASN A 181 8.28 -11.30 -22.53
C ASN A 181 8.71 -10.37 -21.37
N ARG A 182 8.26 -10.66 -20.14
CA ARG A 182 8.56 -9.86 -18.95
C ARG A 182 8.79 -10.68 -17.70
N THR A 183 7.97 -11.68 -17.46
CA THR A 183 8.07 -12.54 -16.28
C THR A 183 8.20 -13.99 -16.69
N VAL A 184 8.65 -14.83 -15.76
CA VAL A 184 8.60 -16.28 -16.00
C VAL A 184 7.16 -16.78 -16.08
N ASN A 185 6.98 -17.92 -16.74
CA ASN A 185 5.69 -18.59 -16.86
C ASN A 185 5.61 -19.79 -15.92
N TRP A 186 4.99 -19.58 -14.75
CA TRP A 186 4.70 -20.62 -13.77
C TRP A 186 3.22 -21.02 -13.71
N GLY A 187 2.47 -20.64 -14.75
CA GLY A 187 1.03 -20.85 -14.80
C GLY A 187 0.25 -19.60 -14.41
N LYS A 188 -1.03 -19.60 -14.82
CA LYS A 188 -1.98 -18.52 -14.51
C LYS A 188 -2.67 -18.81 -13.19
N TRP A 189 -2.95 -17.79 -12.39
CA TRP A 189 -3.67 -17.94 -11.14
C TRP A 189 -5.03 -18.62 -11.35
N SER A 190 -5.75 -18.23 -12.40
CA SER A 190 -7.04 -18.84 -12.76
C SER A 190 -6.96 -20.35 -13.00
N GLY A 191 -5.83 -20.85 -13.50
CA GLY A 191 -5.59 -22.29 -13.67
C GLY A 191 -5.40 -23.01 -12.33
N HIS A 192 -4.67 -22.41 -11.39
CA HIS A 192 -4.46 -22.97 -10.04
C HIS A 192 -5.77 -23.10 -9.23
N TYR A 193 -6.77 -22.28 -9.57
CA TYR A 193 -8.05 -22.20 -8.86
C TYR A 193 -9.26 -22.62 -9.71
N GLN A 194 -9.03 -23.39 -10.79
CA GLN A 194 -10.12 -23.95 -11.58
C GLN A 194 -11.07 -24.80 -10.70
N GLY A 195 -12.38 -24.65 -10.91
CA GLY A 195 -13.41 -25.34 -10.14
C GLY A 195 -13.63 -24.80 -8.71
N PHE A 196 -12.96 -23.72 -8.34
CA PHE A 196 -13.02 -23.09 -7.01
C PHE A 196 -13.46 -21.61 -7.06
N ASN A 197 -13.86 -21.14 -8.25
CA ASN A 197 -14.14 -19.72 -8.50
C ASN A 197 -15.31 -19.19 -7.66
N ASP A 198 -16.42 -19.93 -7.56
CA ASP A 198 -17.61 -19.44 -6.83
C ASP A 198 -17.32 -19.29 -5.33
N ASP A 199 -16.63 -20.27 -4.75
CA ASP A 199 -16.17 -20.24 -3.36
C ASP A 199 -15.19 -19.08 -3.11
N LEU A 200 -14.23 -18.89 -4.02
CA LEU A 200 -13.25 -17.80 -3.94
C LEU A 200 -13.94 -16.43 -4.05
N TRP A 201 -14.88 -16.25 -4.97
CA TRP A 201 -15.58 -14.99 -5.12
C TRP A 201 -16.52 -14.70 -3.96
N TRP A 202 -17.16 -15.73 -3.40
CA TRP A 202 -17.91 -15.57 -2.16
C TRP A 202 -16.99 -15.10 -1.03
N TYR A 203 -15.84 -15.74 -0.86
CA TYR A 203 -14.84 -15.36 0.12
C TYR A 203 -14.33 -13.92 -0.05
N LEU A 204 -13.91 -13.55 -1.25
CA LEU A 204 -13.41 -12.21 -1.58
C LEU A 204 -14.44 -11.12 -1.26
N ASN A 205 -15.70 -11.35 -1.61
CA ASN A 205 -16.78 -10.40 -1.39
C ASN A 205 -17.32 -10.43 0.05
N HIS A 206 -17.03 -11.47 0.84
CA HIS A 206 -17.59 -11.62 2.18
C HIS A 206 -17.10 -10.55 3.16
N THR A 207 -18.00 -9.96 3.94
CA THR A 207 -17.70 -8.86 4.88
C THR A 207 -16.69 -9.22 5.98
N ASN A 208 -16.64 -10.50 6.35
CA ASN A 208 -15.69 -11.05 7.33
C ASN A 208 -14.29 -11.35 6.77
N LEU A 209 -14.09 -11.35 5.45
CA LEU A 209 -12.73 -11.21 4.93
C LEU A 209 -12.34 -9.73 5.01
N SER A 210 -11.35 -9.41 5.84
CA SER A 210 -10.83 -8.05 5.98
C SER A 210 -9.86 -7.70 4.85
N ALA A 211 -8.85 -8.56 4.64
CA ALA A 211 -7.82 -8.38 3.64
C ALA A 211 -7.12 -9.71 3.31
N ILE A 212 -6.56 -9.78 2.11
CA ILE A 212 -5.56 -10.75 1.69
C ILE A 212 -4.27 -9.98 1.45
N VAL A 213 -3.21 -10.37 2.13
CA VAL A 213 -1.89 -9.76 1.98
C VAL A 213 -1.01 -10.71 1.18
N THR A 214 -0.38 -10.18 0.14
CA THR A 214 0.59 -10.90 -0.69
C THR A 214 1.79 -10.02 -1.02
N VAL A 215 2.68 -10.52 -1.86
CA VAL A 215 3.85 -9.84 -2.42
C VAL A 215 3.83 -9.99 -3.93
N GLN A 216 4.74 -9.32 -4.65
CA GLN A 216 4.85 -9.40 -6.11
C GLN A 216 3.59 -8.92 -6.86
N HIS A 217 3.55 -9.00 -8.19
CA HIS A 217 2.37 -8.56 -8.93
C HIS A 217 1.18 -9.48 -8.72
N GLN A 218 0.00 -8.89 -8.68
CA GLN A 218 -1.26 -9.62 -8.71
C GLN A 218 -2.05 -9.19 -9.94
N TRP A 219 -2.64 -10.17 -10.64
CA TRP A 219 -3.52 -9.94 -11.79
C TRP A 219 -4.96 -9.67 -11.36
N LEU A 220 -5.35 -10.18 -10.18
CA LEU A 220 -6.67 -9.96 -9.61
C LEU A 220 -6.78 -8.54 -9.06
N ASP A 221 -7.67 -7.74 -9.65
CA ASP A 221 -8.02 -6.43 -9.13
C ASP A 221 -9.18 -6.52 -8.14
N HIS A 222 -8.86 -6.62 -6.85
CA HIS A 222 -9.85 -6.62 -5.78
C HIS A 222 -9.37 -5.75 -4.61
N PRO A 223 -10.24 -4.91 -4.01
CA PRO A 223 -9.83 -3.91 -3.00
C PRO A 223 -9.27 -4.54 -1.73
N LYS A 224 -9.69 -5.76 -1.40
CA LYS A 224 -9.17 -6.50 -0.24
C LYS A 224 -7.84 -7.20 -0.51
N VAL A 225 -7.34 -7.23 -1.74
CA VAL A 225 -6.08 -7.92 -2.05
C VAL A 225 -4.96 -6.89 -2.20
N ILE A 226 -4.00 -6.98 -1.30
CA ILE A 226 -2.95 -5.99 -1.09
C ILE A 226 -1.62 -6.67 -1.33
N SER A 227 -0.88 -6.16 -2.31
CA SER A 227 0.52 -6.51 -2.50
C SER A 227 1.41 -5.50 -1.78
N MET A 228 2.37 -6.00 -1.00
CA MET A 228 3.45 -5.20 -0.45
C MET A 228 4.72 -5.32 -1.31
N PRO A 229 5.61 -4.29 -1.29
CA PRO A 229 6.86 -4.36 -2.02
C PRO A 229 7.80 -5.40 -1.37
N LEU A 230 8.70 -5.97 -2.17
CA LEU A 230 9.74 -6.88 -1.65
C LEU A 230 10.63 -6.20 -0.60
N GLY A 231 10.89 -4.90 -0.76
CA GLY A 231 11.80 -4.16 0.10
C GLY A 231 13.24 -4.20 -0.40
N SER A 232 14.22 -4.31 0.50
CA SER A 232 15.66 -4.42 0.15
C SER A 232 16.30 -5.73 0.61
N LYS A 233 17.23 -6.25 -0.19
CA LYS A 233 18.07 -7.40 0.21
C LYS A 233 19.21 -7.00 1.17
N SER A 234 19.54 -5.71 1.25
CA SER A 234 20.71 -5.19 1.97
C SER A 234 20.33 -3.97 2.79
N PRO A 235 19.47 -4.14 3.83
CA PRO A 235 18.92 -3.02 4.59
C PRO A 235 19.99 -2.19 5.30
N ASP A 236 21.03 -2.81 5.87
CA ASP A 236 22.13 -2.10 6.53
C ASP A 236 22.87 -1.18 5.54
N THR A 237 23.20 -1.70 4.35
CA THR A 237 23.83 -0.91 3.29
C THR A 237 22.91 0.22 2.83
N LEU A 238 21.62 -0.07 2.60
CA LEU A 238 20.66 0.94 2.17
C LEU A 238 20.56 2.09 3.18
N VAL A 239 20.49 1.81 4.47
CA VAL A 239 20.40 2.84 5.53
C VAL A 239 21.64 3.74 5.52
N LEU A 240 22.84 3.15 5.40
CA LEU A 240 24.07 3.93 5.30
C LEU A 240 24.06 4.87 4.08
N GLU A 241 23.54 4.40 2.95
CA GLU A 241 23.51 5.13 1.68
C GLU A 241 22.42 6.22 1.64
N VAL A 242 21.22 5.92 2.16
CA VAL A 242 20.09 6.86 2.25
C VAL A 242 20.43 8.07 3.12
N ASN A 243 21.21 7.87 4.20
CA ASN A 243 21.57 8.92 5.14
C ASN A 243 22.81 9.73 4.73
N LYS A 244 23.42 9.46 3.57
CA LYS A 244 24.47 10.33 3.01
C LYS A 244 23.87 11.67 2.58
N PRO A 245 24.66 12.77 2.62
CA PRO A 245 24.20 14.08 2.16
C PRO A 245 23.63 14.05 0.75
N MET A 246 22.54 14.80 0.55
CA MET A 246 21.91 14.97 -0.76
C MET A 246 22.89 15.63 -1.73
N VAL A 247 22.89 15.13 -2.97
CA VAL A 247 23.67 15.67 -4.09
C VAL A 247 22.73 16.06 -5.21
N ASN A 248 23.16 17.00 -6.06
CA ASN A 248 22.44 17.30 -7.29
C ASN A 248 22.50 16.10 -8.23
N ARG A 249 21.35 15.73 -8.80
CA ARG A 249 21.22 14.60 -9.72
C ARG A 249 21.52 15.05 -11.14
N SER A 250 22.62 14.57 -11.71
CA SER A 250 23.07 14.96 -13.06
C SER A 250 22.70 13.93 -14.15
N THR A 251 22.58 12.65 -13.79
CA THR A 251 22.18 11.60 -14.73
C THR A 251 20.66 11.61 -14.95
N LEU A 252 20.20 11.75 -16.20
CA LEU A 252 18.76 11.74 -16.50
C LEU A 252 18.14 10.35 -16.26
N LEU A 253 18.72 9.30 -16.86
CA LEU A 253 18.26 7.92 -16.72
C LEU A 253 19.44 6.99 -16.41
N LEU A 254 19.33 6.27 -15.30
CA LEU A 254 20.18 5.13 -14.99
C LEU A 254 19.59 3.84 -15.58
N ILE A 255 20.44 3.02 -16.18
CA ILE A 255 20.17 1.60 -16.44
C ILE A 255 21.22 0.80 -15.66
N ALA A 256 20.77 0.03 -14.66
CA ALA A 256 21.63 -0.84 -13.86
C ALA A 256 20.89 -2.15 -13.56
N GLN A 257 20.87 -3.05 -14.54
CA GLN A 257 20.18 -4.33 -14.47
C GLN A 257 21.01 -5.50 -14.98
N SER A 258 20.77 -6.68 -14.43
CA SER A 258 21.35 -7.92 -14.97
C SER A 258 20.83 -8.26 -16.36
N ASP A 259 21.48 -9.23 -16.98
CA ASP A 259 21.14 -9.86 -18.26
C ASP A 259 19.98 -10.87 -18.18
N PHE A 260 19.28 -10.94 -17.05
CA PHE A 260 18.22 -11.93 -16.84
C PHE A 260 17.00 -11.68 -17.75
N GLY A 261 16.56 -12.71 -18.47
CA GLY A 261 15.34 -12.68 -19.29
C GLY A 261 15.38 -11.57 -20.36
N ASP A 262 14.28 -10.87 -20.54
CA ASP A 262 14.13 -9.83 -21.57
C ASP A 262 14.81 -8.49 -21.23
N ARG A 263 15.54 -8.41 -20.10
CA ARG A 263 16.15 -7.15 -19.64
C ARG A 263 17.16 -6.58 -20.62
N ASN A 264 17.96 -7.41 -21.29
CA ASN A 264 18.92 -6.92 -22.28
C ASN A 264 18.21 -6.29 -23.48
N ALA A 265 17.23 -6.98 -24.04
CA ALA A 265 16.45 -6.47 -25.17
C ALA A 265 15.70 -5.17 -24.80
N ILE A 266 15.19 -5.07 -23.56
CA ILE A 266 14.59 -3.83 -23.03
C ILE A 266 15.66 -2.71 -22.95
N ALA A 267 16.82 -2.98 -22.35
CA ALA A 267 17.89 -2.00 -22.26
C ALA A 267 18.33 -1.50 -23.63
N GLU A 268 18.53 -2.39 -24.60
CA GLU A 268 18.94 -2.04 -25.97
C GLU A 268 17.96 -1.07 -26.63
N ARG A 269 16.65 -1.35 -26.53
CA ARG A 269 15.62 -0.46 -27.10
C ARG A 269 15.60 0.91 -26.41
N VAL A 270 15.71 0.94 -25.09
CA VAL A 270 15.78 2.20 -24.35
C VAL A 270 17.08 2.96 -24.66
N ILE A 271 18.23 2.29 -24.76
CA ILE A 271 19.50 2.90 -25.15
C ILE A 271 19.40 3.51 -26.56
N ALA A 272 18.73 2.83 -27.49
CA ALA A 272 18.49 3.34 -28.84
C ALA A 272 17.66 4.64 -28.84
N ASN A 273 16.65 4.74 -27.96
CA ASN A 273 15.86 5.98 -27.78
C ASN A 273 16.70 7.18 -27.29
N PHE A 274 17.89 6.91 -26.74
CA PHE A 274 18.85 7.90 -26.28
C PHE A 274 20.02 8.05 -27.26
N ASN A 275 19.87 7.59 -28.51
CA ASN A 275 20.91 7.60 -29.54
C ASN A 275 22.22 6.95 -29.09
N GLY A 276 22.17 5.95 -28.19
CA GLY A 276 23.36 5.26 -27.68
C GLY A 276 24.18 6.06 -26.66
N THR A 277 23.70 7.22 -26.20
CA THR A 277 24.46 8.10 -25.27
C THR A 277 24.51 7.58 -23.83
N ILE A 278 23.61 6.65 -23.49
CA ILE A 278 23.57 5.95 -22.20
C ILE A 278 23.90 4.47 -22.40
N ARG A 279 24.22 3.77 -21.31
CA ARG A 279 24.50 2.32 -21.31
C ARG A 279 24.07 1.67 -20.01
N ASN A 280 23.97 0.34 -20.02
CA ASN A 280 23.77 -0.44 -18.81
C ASN A 280 25.06 -0.42 -17.95
N ARG A 281 24.94 0.03 -16.70
CA ARG A 281 26.03 0.18 -15.72
C ARG A 281 25.99 -0.89 -14.63
N TYR A 282 25.26 -1.97 -14.86
CA TYR A 282 25.17 -3.08 -13.90
C TYR A 282 26.55 -3.69 -13.61
N LYS A 283 26.91 -3.73 -12.32
CA LYS A 283 28.22 -4.22 -11.85
C LYS A 283 29.41 -3.59 -12.57
N GLU A 284 29.29 -2.34 -12.96
CA GLU A 284 30.40 -1.60 -13.53
C GLU A 284 31.55 -1.46 -12.52
N GLU A 285 32.77 -1.79 -12.95
CA GLU A 285 33.95 -1.74 -12.10
C GLU A 285 34.20 -0.33 -11.55
N GLY A 286 34.56 -0.25 -10.26
CA GLY A 286 34.81 1.02 -9.59
C GLY A 286 33.56 1.84 -9.27
N THR A 287 32.35 1.31 -9.51
CA THR A 287 31.09 2.00 -9.20
C THR A 287 30.27 1.27 -8.15
N ASN A 288 29.65 2.05 -7.26
CA ASN A 288 28.68 1.56 -6.29
C ASN A 288 27.27 1.82 -6.83
N PHE A 289 26.40 0.80 -6.82
CA PHE A 289 25.01 0.91 -7.30
C PHE A 289 24.24 2.06 -6.63
N PHE A 290 24.40 2.25 -5.33
CA PHE A 290 23.73 3.32 -4.59
C PHE A 290 24.29 4.71 -4.94
N ASP A 291 25.58 4.84 -5.23
CA ASP A 291 26.14 6.11 -5.73
C ASP A 291 25.60 6.44 -7.14
N LEU A 292 25.40 5.42 -8.00
CA LEU A 292 24.72 5.60 -9.28
C LEU A 292 23.27 6.09 -9.11
N LEU A 293 22.54 5.54 -8.13
CA LEU A 293 21.19 6.00 -7.81
C LEU A 293 21.20 7.44 -7.29
N ARG A 294 22.14 7.82 -6.42
CA ARG A 294 22.24 9.18 -5.86
C ARG A 294 22.41 10.26 -6.93
N ASP A 295 23.07 9.94 -8.04
CA ASP A 295 23.27 10.85 -9.16
C ASP A 295 22.12 10.86 -10.19
N ALA A 296 21.25 9.84 -10.20
CA ALA A 296 20.24 9.68 -11.24
C ALA A 296 18.88 10.30 -10.88
N LYS A 297 18.22 10.96 -11.84
CA LYS A 297 16.82 11.42 -11.74
C LYS A 297 15.84 10.24 -11.85
N PHE A 298 16.04 9.39 -12.85
CA PHE A 298 15.27 8.17 -13.08
C PHE A 298 16.14 6.92 -13.09
N HIS A 299 15.54 5.76 -12.79
CA HIS A 299 16.18 4.45 -12.94
C HIS A 299 15.24 3.45 -13.61
N LEU A 300 15.71 2.79 -14.66
CA LEU A 300 14.96 1.77 -15.39
C LEU A 300 14.81 0.49 -14.54
N CYS A 301 13.57 0.17 -14.17
CA CYS A 301 13.25 -0.95 -13.28
C CYS A 301 12.37 -2.01 -14.00
N PRO A 302 12.91 -2.74 -15.01
CA PRO A 302 12.15 -3.81 -15.63
C PRO A 302 11.98 -5.01 -14.70
N SER A 303 10.96 -5.79 -15.03
CA SER A 303 10.61 -7.06 -14.39
C SER A 303 11.77 -8.07 -14.41
N GLY A 304 11.65 -9.10 -13.57
CA GLY A 304 12.52 -10.26 -13.53
C GLY A 304 11.71 -11.54 -13.51
N LEU A 305 11.87 -12.34 -12.46
CA LEU A 305 11.01 -13.50 -12.24
C LEU A 305 9.54 -13.05 -12.09
N GLY A 306 9.28 -12.06 -11.23
CA GLY A 306 8.01 -11.33 -11.17
C GLY A 306 8.15 -9.89 -11.69
N MET A 307 7.08 -9.11 -11.56
CA MET A 307 7.11 -7.67 -11.92
C MET A 307 7.83 -6.82 -10.87
N ASP A 308 7.74 -7.20 -9.59
CA ASP A 308 8.47 -6.49 -8.55
C ASP A 308 9.95 -6.92 -8.54
N SER A 309 10.81 -5.98 -8.19
CA SER A 309 12.21 -6.23 -7.92
C SER A 309 12.68 -5.36 -6.77
N TYR A 310 13.65 -5.86 -5.99
CA TYR A 310 14.29 -5.09 -4.92
C TYR A 310 14.78 -3.71 -5.39
N ARG A 311 15.24 -3.62 -6.66
CA ARG A 311 15.67 -2.36 -7.28
C ARG A 311 14.58 -1.31 -7.25
N THR A 312 13.31 -1.67 -7.45
CA THR A 312 12.21 -0.70 -7.47
C THR A 312 12.11 0.02 -6.13
N TYR A 313 12.05 -0.74 -5.04
CA TYR A 313 12.00 -0.20 -3.69
C TYR A 313 13.26 0.60 -3.35
N GLU A 314 14.45 0.05 -3.62
CA GLU A 314 15.74 0.70 -3.35
C GLU A 314 15.88 2.02 -4.11
N THR A 315 15.38 2.08 -5.34
CA THR A 315 15.34 3.30 -6.17
C THR A 315 14.53 4.40 -5.49
N ILE A 316 13.32 4.08 -5.03
CA ILE A 316 12.45 5.04 -4.34
C ILE A 316 13.08 5.48 -3.02
N ALA A 317 13.62 4.55 -2.23
CA ALA A 317 14.31 4.84 -0.97
C ALA A 317 15.49 5.80 -1.16
N MET A 318 16.28 5.63 -2.22
CA MET A 318 17.38 6.52 -2.60
C MET A 318 16.94 7.86 -3.18
N GLY A 319 15.63 8.07 -3.42
CA GLY A 319 15.07 9.31 -3.98
C GLY A 319 15.16 9.45 -5.49
N THR A 320 15.50 8.37 -6.16
CA THR A 320 15.44 8.25 -7.61
C THR A 320 14.03 7.82 -8.00
N ILE A 321 13.54 8.23 -9.17
CA ILE A 321 12.20 7.83 -9.63
C ILE A 321 12.33 6.54 -10.45
N PRO A 322 11.76 5.39 -10.02
CA PRO A 322 11.74 4.19 -10.85
C PRO A 322 10.84 4.40 -12.08
N VAL A 323 11.31 3.92 -13.22
CA VAL A 323 10.52 3.79 -14.46
C VAL A 323 10.06 2.35 -14.57
N MET A 324 8.74 2.15 -14.58
CA MET A 324 8.09 0.84 -14.58
C MET A 324 7.01 0.74 -15.64
N GLU A 325 6.80 -0.46 -16.18
CA GLU A 325 5.83 -0.67 -17.25
C GLU A 325 4.43 -1.07 -16.77
N LYS A 326 3.42 -0.62 -17.52
CA LYS A 326 2.03 -1.04 -17.36
C LYS A 326 1.62 -2.15 -18.32
N LEU A 327 2.03 -2.07 -19.59
CA LEU A 327 1.62 -3.00 -20.65
C LEU A 327 0.10 -3.09 -20.82
N GLY A 328 -0.59 -1.94 -20.68
CA GLY A 328 -2.05 -1.86 -20.76
C GLY A 328 -2.80 -2.55 -19.62
N ARG A 329 -2.10 -3.10 -18.61
CA ARG A 329 -2.74 -3.71 -17.45
C ARG A 329 -3.31 -2.63 -16.52
N ARG A 330 -4.34 -3.01 -15.77
CA ARG A 330 -5.04 -2.17 -14.77
C ARG A 330 -5.34 -2.98 -13.49
N ASP A 331 -4.46 -3.91 -13.17
CA ASP A 331 -4.64 -4.84 -12.06
C ASP A 331 -4.13 -4.26 -10.73
N GLY A 332 -4.30 -5.04 -9.65
CA GLY A 332 -3.97 -4.61 -8.30
C GLY A 332 -2.47 -4.38 -8.04
N TRP A 333 -1.58 -4.68 -8.99
CA TRP A 333 -0.14 -4.47 -8.88
C TRP A 333 0.23 -3.00 -8.64
N TYR A 334 -0.45 -2.06 -9.31
CA TYR A 334 -0.10 -0.63 -9.24
C TYR A 334 -0.31 -0.02 -7.85
N ARG A 335 -1.17 -0.62 -7.01
CA ARG A 335 -1.43 -0.17 -5.65
C ARG A 335 -0.22 -0.31 -4.73
N THR A 336 0.71 -1.23 -5.03
CA THR A 336 1.91 -1.48 -4.22
C THR A 336 2.75 -0.21 -4.02
N TYR A 337 2.83 0.62 -5.06
CA TYR A 337 3.59 1.87 -5.07
C TYR A 337 2.70 3.11 -5.25
N ASP A 338 1.40 2.98 -4.98
CA ASP A 338 0.54 4.15 -4.93
C ASP A 338 1.03 5.09 -3.82
N LYS A 339 0.82 6.40 -4.02
CA LYS A 339 1.32 7.46 -3.13
C LYS A 339 2.86 7.50 -2.97
N LEU A 340 3.60 6.89 -3.89
CA LEU A 340 5.05 7.00 -4.00
C LEU A 340 5.44 7.53 -5.39
N PRO A 341 6.61 8.18 -5.52
CA PRO A 341 7.07 8.70 -6.82
C PRO A 341 7.48 7.55 -7.73
N VAL A 342 6.65 7.22 -8.73
CA VAL A 342 6.93 6.22 -9.77
C VAL A 342 6.51 6.77 -11.13
N LEU A 343 7.36 6.60 -12.14
CA LEU A 343 6.98 6.86 -13.53
C LEU A 343 6.47 5.56 -14.16
N TRP A 344 5.14 5.45 -14.29
CA TRP A 344 4.52 4.37 -15.03
C TRP A 344 4.43 4.69 -16.52
N VAL A 345 5.03 3.84 -17.36
CA VAL A 345 4.94 3.92 -18.83
C VAL A 345 4.16 2.75 -19.38
N ASP A 346 3.48 2.91 -20.52
CA ASP A 346 2.75 1.78 -21.13
C ASP A 346 3.71 0.71 -21.64
N HIS A 347 4.81 1.12 -22.27
CA HIS A 347 5.89 0.24 -22.72
C HIS A 347 7.24 0.96 -22.59
N PHE A 348 8.32 0.23 -22.34
CA PHE A 348 9.67 0.80 -22.19
C PHE A 348 10.17 1.45 -23.49
N ASP A 349 9.66 1.04 -24.64
CA ASP A 349 9.96 1.67 -25.93
C ASP A 349 9.50 3.14 -25.98
N ASN A 350 8.62 3.57 -25.07
CA ASN A 350 8.20 4.96 -24.97
C ASN A 350 9.17 5.82 -24.14
N VAL A 351 10.15 5.20 -23.48
CA VAL A 351 11.11 5.91 -22.61
C VAL A 351 12.12 6.64 -23.47
N THR A 352 12.00 7.96 -23.51
CA THR A 352 12.85 8.89 -24.28
C THR A 352 13.33 10.04 -23.37
N PRO A 353 14.41 10.76 -23.73
CA PRO A 353 14.82 11.95 -22.98
C PRO A 353 13.68 12.96 -22.82
N ALA A 354 12.95 13.25 -23.90
CA ALA A 354 11.84 14.21 -23.89
C ALA A 354 10.71 13.81 -22.92
N LEU A 355 10.35 12.52 -22.88
CA LEU A 355 9.38 12.03 -21.90
C LEU A 355 9.89 12.26 -20.47
N LEU A 356 11.15 11.90 -20.18
CA LEU A 356 11.69 12.02 -18.83
C LEU A 356 11.80 13.47 -18.38
N GLU A 357 12.25 14.37 -19.25
CA GLU A 357 12.33 15.80 -19.00
C GLU A 357 10.97 16.43 -18.75
N GLU A 358 9.92 15.99 -19.45
CA GLU A 358 8.54 16.41 -19.22
C GLU A 358 7.98 15.89 -17.89
N GLN A 359 8.24 14.61 -17.56
CA GLN A 359 7.64 13.96 -16.41
C GLN A 359 8.34 14.28 -15.09
N TYR A 360 9.64 14.59 -15.12
CA TYR A 360 10.40 14.89 -13.92
C TYR A 360 9.77 16.01 -13.07
N PRO A 361 9.55 17.23 -13.58
CA PRO A 361 8.96 18.32 -12.79
C PRO A 361 7.55 17.99 -12.31
N ARG A 362 6.75 17.24 -13.09
CA ARG A 362 5.38 16.83 -12.72
C ARG A 362 5.33 15.84 -11.56
N ILE A 363 6.33 14.97 -11.47
CA ILE A 363 6.43 13.98 -10.39
C ILE A 363 6.91 14.68 -9.12
N ILE A 364 8.00 15.45 -9.20
CA ILE A 364 8.54 16.10 -7.99
C ILE A 364 7.65 17.25 -7.48
N SER A 365 6.83 17.89 -8.32
CA SER A 365 5.87 18.90 -7.86
C SER A 365 4.83 18.32 -6.88
N LYS A 366 4.63 17.00 -6.89
CA LYS A 366 3.76 16.28 -5.95
C LYS A 366 4.48 15.83 -4.68
N ALA A 367 5.68 16.35 -4.41
CA ALA A 367 6.52 15.94 -3.28
C ALA A 367 5.76 15.86 -1.93
N ARG A 368 4.81 16.77 -1.71
CA ARG A 368 4.01 16.86 -0.47
C ARG A 368 2.77 15.95 -0.43
N GLU A 369 2.44 15.28 -1.53
CA GLU A 369 1.34 14.32 -1.63
C GLU A 369 1.79 12.88 -1.40
N TYR A 370 3.11 12.63 -1.36
CA TYR A 370 3.68 11.29 -1.19
C TYR A 370 3.69 10.86 0.28
N GLU A 371 3.43 9.58 0.49
CA GLU A 371 3.38 8.91 1.80
C GLU A 371 4.66 8.08 2.00
N PHE A 372 5.77 8.74 2.33
CA PHE A 372 7.08 8.09 2.44
C PHE A 372 7.20 7.11 3.60
N GLU A 373 6.30 7.17 4.59
CA GLU A 373 6.19 6.18 5.65
C GLU A 373 5.91 4.76 5.11
N ARG A 374 5.35 4.63 3.90
CA ARG A 374 5.15 3.34 3.20
C ARG A 374 6.45 2.60 2.88
N LEU A 375 7.58 3.31 2.92
CA LEU A 375 8.91 2.73 2.82
C LEU A 375 9.40 2.13 4.14
N THR A 376 8.53 1.98 5.15
CA THR A 376 8.93 1.39 6.43
C THR A 376 8.28 0.04 6.69
N GLN A 377 9.04 -0.88 7.28
CA GLN A 377 8.53 -2.16 7.78
C GLN A 377 7.36 -1.94 8.75
N GLN A 378 7.48 -0.95 9.63
CA GLN A 378 6.47 -0.61 10.62
C GLN A 378 5.13 -0.22 10.00
N TRP A 379 5.12 0.57 8.92
CA TRP A 379 3.88 0.95 8.24
C TRP A 379 3.10 -0.26 7.72
N TRP A 380 3.78 -1.26 7.15
CA TRP A 380 3.15 -2.48 6.66
C TRP A 380 2.62 -3.34 7.82
N LEU A 381 3.37 -3.46 8.92
CA LEU A 381 2.89 -4.13 10.13
C LEU A 381 1.61 -3.47 10.66
N ASP A 382 1.58 -2.15 10.72
CA ASP A 382 0.43 -1.39 11.23
C ASP A 382 -0.75 -1.40 10.26
N LEU A 383 -0.51 -1.42 8.95
CA LEU A 383 -1.56 -1.63 7.96
C LEU A 383 -2.26 -2.97 8.16
N ILE A 384 -1.49 -4.06 8.32
CA ILE A 384 -2.03 -5.40 8.51
C ILE A 384 -2.79 -5.48 9.84
N LYS A 385 -2.24 -4.91 10.93
CA LYS A 385 -2.92 -4.82 12.22
C LYS A 385 -4.23 -4.05 12.13
N ARG A 386 -4.29 -2.94 11.38
CA ARG A 386 -5.55 -2.21 11.15
C ARG A 386 -6.61 -3.11 10.52
N TYR A 387 -6.29 -3.86 9.46
CA TYR A 387 -7.26 -4.80 8.87
C TYR A 387 -7.73 -5.90 9.82
N ARG A 388 -6.93 -6.25 10.84
CA ARG A 388 -7.34 -7.22 11.87
C ARG A 388 -8.44 -6.67 12.77
N PHE A 389 -8.38 -5.38 13.14
CA PHE A 389 -9.24 -4.80 14.19
C PHE A 389 -10.31 -3.83 13.68
N ASP A 390 -10.04 -3.11 12.59
CA ASP A 390 -10.95 -2.11 12.04
C ASP A 390 -11.86 -2.71 10.97
N PRO A 391 -13.18 -2.42 10.96
CA PRO A 391 -14.07 -2.82 9.86
C PRO A 391 -13.49 -2.38 8.51
N PRO A 392 -13.56 -3.22 7.45
CA PRO A 392 -13.13 -2.74 6.14
C PRO A 392 -13.95 -1.49 5.78
N PRO A 393 -13.40 -0.55 4.97
CA PRO A 393 -14.21 0.50 4.37
C PRO A 393 -15.45 -0.17 3.77
N GLN A 394 -16.63 0.37 4.07
CA GLN A 394 -17.85 -0.03 3.34
C GLN A 394 -17.51 0.14 1.87
N VAL A 395 -17.52 -0.96 1.11
CA VAL A 395 -17.45 -0.88 -0.34
C VAL A 395 -18.75 -0.17 -0.70
N GLU A 396 -18.69 1.12 -1.03
CA GLU A 396 -19.78 1.72 -1.81
C GLU A 396 -20.00 0.75 -2.96
N GLU A 397 -21.25 0.33 -3.19
CA GLU A 397 -21.61 -0.55 -4.29
C GLU A 397 -21.23 0.12 -5.61
N VAL A 398 -19.94 0.08 -5.97
CA VAL A 398 -19.47 0.31 -7.31
C VAL A 398 -19.97 -0.92 -8.04
N GLU A 399 -21.02 -0.72 -8.83
CA GLU A 399 -21.60 -1.69 -9.73
C GLU A 399 -20.45 -2.43 -10.44
N MET A 400 -20.12 -3.61 -9.92
CA MET A 400 -19.01 -4.40 -10.42
C MET A 400 -19.38 -4.74 -11.86
N GLN A 401 -18.56 -4.33 -12.82
CA GLN A 401 -18.73 -4.62 -14.26
C GLN A 401 -18.56 -6.12 -14.60
N TYR A 402 -18.81 -7.02 -13.66
CA TYR A 402 -18.88 -8.44 -13.91
C TYR A 402 -20.34 -8.87 -14.02
N PRO A 403 -20.71 -9.64 -15.05
CA PRO A 403 -22.09 -10.05 -15.25
C PRO A 403 -22.58 -10.82 -14.01
N PRO A 404 -23.79 -10.55 -13.51
CA PRO A 404 -24.33 -11.26 -12.37
C PRO A 404 -24.42 -12.75 -12.72
N MET A 405 -23.58 -13.57 -12.08
CA MET A 405 -23.67 -15.01 -12.26
C MET A 405 -24.98 -15.50 -11.66
N ARG A 406 -25.78 -16.15 -12.51
CA ARG A 406 -27.09 -16.70 -12.17
C ARG A 406 -26.96 -17.58 -10.94
N ARG A 407 -27.65 -17.20 -9.85
CA ARG A 407 -27.95 -18.12 -8.75
C ARG A 407 -28.64 -19.35 -9.34
N ARG A 408 -27.96 -20.50 -9.35
CA ARG A 408 -28.67 -21.77 -9.52
C ARG A 408 -29.44 -22.03 -8.22
N ARG A 409 -30.76 -22.19 -8.39
CA ARG A 409 -31.69 -22.60 -7.33
C ARG A 409 -31.37 -24.01 -6.86
#